data_AF-A0A4Y8CCP8-F1
#
_entry.id   AF-A0A4Y8CCP8-F1
#
_cell.length_a   1.000
_cell.length_b   1.000
_cell.length_c   1.000
_cell.angle_alpha   90.00
_cell.angle_beta   90.00
_cell.angle_gamma   90.00
#
_symmetry.space_group_name_H-M   'P 1'
#
loop_
_entity.id
_entity.type
_entity.pdbx_description
1 polymer ?
#
loop_
_entity_poly.entity_id
_entity_poly.type
_entity_poly.pdbx_seq_one_letter_code
_entity_poly.pdbx_strand_id
1 'polypeptide(L)'
;SYSDSLSHKLADVYFVSYFLNKQRNFSNLDEFYDIGLKAMNVNKNEVLNFLNTPKAKEILREFQRANDIAKTYGTPAFVVNGKYQINPSAINSMQDLEDLVKKLSNMK
;
A
#
# COMPACT_ATOMS: atom_id res chain seq x y z
N SER A 1 -14.97 -11.43 -1.63
CA SER A 1 -14.97 -10.07 -2.22
C SER A 1 -13.61 -9.40 -1.99
N TYR A 2 -13.24 -8.33 -2.71
CA TYR A 2 -12.03 -7.53 -2.42
C TYR A 2 -11.97 -7.09 -0.95
N SER A 3 -13.15 -6.78 -0.38
CA SER A 3 -13.34 -6.44 1.04
C SER A 3 -12.89 -7.52 2.02
N ASP A 4 -12.82 -8.78 1.60
CA ASP A 4 -12.46 -9.90 2.49
C ASP A 4 -10.97 -10.23 2.47
N SER A 5 -10.22 -9.61 1.55
CA SER A 5 -8.79 -9.86 1.39
C SER A 5 -7.99 -9.40 2.63
N LEU A 6 -6.91 -10.12 2.94
CA LEU A 6 -6.02 -9.76 4.06
C LEU A 6 -5.43 -8.35 3.87
N SER A 7 -5.09 -7.98 2.62
CA SER A 7 -4.60 -6.65 2.26
C SER A 7 -5.63 -5.56 2.55
N HIS A 8 -6.91 -5.79 2.25
CA HIS A 8 -7.96 -4.82 2.53
C HIS A 8 -8.18 -4.66 4.04
N LYS A 9 -8.31 -5.77 4.78
CA LYS A 9 -8.47 -5.74 6.25
C LYS A 9 -7.32 -5.00 6.95
N LEU A 10 -6.09 -5.24 6.49
CA LEU A 10 -4.91 -4.58 7.01
C LEU A 10 -4.90 -3.08 6.70
N ALA A 11 -5.20 -2.70 5.45
CA ALA A 11 -5.26 -1.29 5.06
C ALA A 11 -6.36 -0.53 5.81
N ASP A 12 -7.55 -1.14 5.95
CA ASP A 12 -8.70 -0.56 6.63
C ASP A 12 -8.39 -0.29 8.12
N VAL A 13 -7.87 -1.28 8.84
CA VAL A 13 -7.59 -1.12 10.28
C VAL A 13 -6.54 -0.04 10.56
N TYR A 14 -5.50 0.08 9.72
CA TYR A 14 -4.52 1.15 9.85
C TYR A 14 -5.12 2.52 9.50
N PHE A 15 -5.90 2.60 8.42
CA PHE A 15 -6.52 3.84 7.99
C PHE A 15 -7.49 4.39 9.04
N VAL A 16 -8.42 3.56 9.52
CA VAL A 16 -9.42 3.93 10.53
C VAL A 16 -8.74 4.36 11.83
N SER A 17 -7.74 3.60 12.29
CA SER A 17 -7.08 3.88 13.58
C SER A 17 -6.28 5.17 13.57
N TYR A 18 -5.60 5.47 12.45
CA TYR A 18 -4.75 6.64 12.32
C TYR A 18 -5.52 7.89 11.91
N PHE A 19 -6.30 7.83 10.82
CA PHE A 19 -6.92 9.01 10.22
C PHE A 19 -8.27 9.37 10.83
N LEU A 20 -9.14 8.37 11.05
CA LEU A 20 -10.51 8.62 11.51
C LEU A 20 -10.56 8.78 13.03
N ASN A 21 -10.04 7.78 13.74
CA ASN A 21 -10.12 7.76 15.19
C ASN A 21 -9.04 8.61 15.86
N LYS A 22 -7.94 8.92 15.15
CA LYS A 22 -6.74 9.62 15.67
C LYS A 22 -6.24 9.01 16.99
N GLN A 23 -6.50 7.72 17.19
CA GLN A 23 -6.22 7.02 18.45
C GLN A 23 -4.76 6.62 18.56
N ARG A 24 -4.06 6.49 17.43
CA ARG A 24 -2.71 5.92 17.36
C ARG A 24 -1.87 6.68 16.36
N ASN A 25 -0.65 7.04 16.77
CA ASN A 25 0.36 7.60 15.87
C ASN A 25 1.35 6.53 15.37
N PHE A 26 1.12 5.26 15.72
CA PHE A 26 1.99 4.12 15.42
C PHE A 26 3.49 4.37 15.72
N SER A 27 3.78 5.15 16.76
CA SER A 27 5.14 5.38 17.25
C SER A 27 5.74 4.16 17.95
N ASN A 28 4.92 3.14 18.24
CA ASN A 28 5.32 1.88 18.86
C ASN A 28 5.16 0.72 17.86
N LEU A 29 6.24 -0.02 17.64
CA LEU A 29 6.29 -1.14 16.72
C LEU A 29 5.42 -2.33 17.17
N ASP A 30 5.31 -2.60 18.48
CA ASP A 30 4.47 -3.68 18.98
C ASP A 30 2.99 -3.37 18.78
N GLU A 31 2.60 -2.11 18.95
CA GLU A 31 1.25 -1.64 18.68
C GLU A 31 0.88 -1.76 17.19
N PHE A 32 1.84 -1.43 16.31
CA PHE A 32 1.70 -1.60 14.87
C PHE A 32 1.47 -3.05 14.48
N TYR A 33 2.25 -3.98 15.06
CA TYR A 33 2.07 -5.41 14.82
C TYR A 33 0.75 -5.94 15.39
N ASP A 34 0.42 -5.61 16.63
CA ASP A 34 -0.77 -6.14 17.31
C ASP A 34 -2.06 -5.87 16.51
N ILE A 35 -2.27 -4.62 16.09
CA ILE A 35 -3.51 -4.25 15.41
C ILE A 35 -3.63 -4.88 14.02
N GLY A 36 -2.54 -4.87 13.24
CA GLY A 36 -2.55 -5.39 11.88
C GLY A 36 -2.66 -6.91 11.85
N LEU A 37 -1.91 -7.59 12.70
CA LEU A 37 -1.92 -9.05 12.79
C LEU A 37 -3.24 -9.57 13.35
N LYS A 38 -3.85 -8.88 14.32
CA LYS A 38 -5.19 -9.20 14.83
C LYS A 38 -6.26 -9.08 13.73
N ALA A 39 -6.19 -8.04 12.90
CA ALA A 39 -7.13 -7.87 11.77
C ALA A 39 -7.01 -8.97 10.71
N MET A 40 -5.81 -9.53 10.55
CA MET A 40 -5.54 -10.62 9.61
C MET A 40 -5.69 -12.03 10.21
N ASN A 41 -5.81 -12.14 11.54
CA ASN A 41 -5.71 -13.40 12.29
C ASN A 41 -4.41 -14.18 11.99
N VAL A 42 -3.27 -13.48 12.00
CA VAL A 42 -1.93 -14.02 11.70
C VAL A 42 -1.04 -13.98 12.94
N ASN A 43 -0.18 -14.98 13.11
CA ASN A 43 0.75 -15.02 14.23
C ASN A 43 1.98 -14.11 13.99
N LYS A 44 2.34 -13.30 15.00
CA LYS A 44 3.53 -12.42 14.94
C LYS A 44 4.82 -13.18 14.66
N ASN A 45 5.03 -14.34 15.28
CA ASN A 45 6.24 -15.12 15.10
C ASN A 45 6.37 -15.67 13.68
N GLU A 46 5.26 -16.03 13.03
CA GLU A 46 5.27 -16.46 11.62
C GLU A 46 5.76 -15.33 10.71
N VAL A 47 5.27 -14.10 10.94
CA VAL A 47 5.69 -12.92 10.19
C VAL A 47 7.16 -12.61 10.44
N LEU A 48 7.60 -12.57 11.69
CA LEU A 48 9.00 -12.29 12.03
C LEU A 48 9.96 -13.34 11.45
N ASN A 49 9.58 -14.62 11.47
CA ASN A 49 10.35 -15.68 10.85
C ASN A 49 10.41 -15.52 9.33
N PHE A 50 9.28 -15.19 8.69
CA PHE A 50 9.22 -14.94 7.25
C PHE A 50 10.13 -13.76 6.85
N LEU A 51 10.14 -12.67 7.62
CA LEU A 51 10.98 -11.49 7.35
C LEU A 51 12.49 -11.79 7.29
N ASN A 52 12.94 -12.87 7.94
CA ASN A 52 14.34 -13.30 7.90
C ASN A 52 14.71 -14.08 6.63
N THR A 53 13.73 -14.52 5.84
CA THR A 53 13.97 -15.32 4.63
C THR A 53 14.53 -14.47 3.47
N PRO A 54 15.27 -15.09 2.52
CA PRO A 54 15.67 -14.41 1.28
C PRO A 54 14.46 -13.89 0.50
N LYS A 55 13.33 -14.61 0.53
CA LYS A 55 12.13 -14.23 -0.19
C LYS A 55 11.51 -12.93 0.34
N ALA A 56 11.42 -12.78 1.67
CA ALA A 56 10.92 -11.53 2.24
C ALA A 56 11.82 -10.35 1.92
N LYS A 57 13.15 -10.54 1.97
CA LYS A 57 14.13 -9.49 1.62
C LYS A 57 14.01 -9.08 0.15
N GLU A 58 13.79 -10.03 -0.75
CA GLU A 58 13.52 -9.75 -2.16
C GLU A 58 12.25 -8.91 -2.33
N ILE A 59 11.13 -9.31 -1.72
CA ILE A 59 9.85 -8.58 -1.79
C ILE A 59 10.03 -7.14 -1.28
N LEU A 60 10.70 -6.96 -0.14
CA LEU A 60 10.95 -5.63 0.44
C LEU A 60 11.82 -4.76 -0.46
N ARG A 61 12.83 -5.34 -1.13
CA ARG A 61 13.69 -4.61 -2.06
C ARG A 61 12.93 -4.17 -3.31
N GLU A 62 12.12 -5.04 -3.89
CA GLU A 62 11.30 -4.69 -5.05
C GLU A 62 10.23 -3.64 -4.68
N PHE A 63 9.64 -3.75 -3.50
CA PHE A 63 8.74 -2.73 -2.97
C PHE A 63 9.45 -1.38 -2.81
N GLN A 64 10.65 -1.35 -2.21
CA GLN A 64 11.43 -0.12 -2.06
C GLN A 64 11.70 0.55 -3.41
N ARG A 65 12.16 -0.23 -4.40
CA ARG A 65 12.41 0.26 -5.75
C ARG A 65 11.15 0.86 -6.40
N ALA A 66 10.00 0.18 -6.26
CA ALA A 66 8.74 0.69 -6.79
C ALA A 66 8.28 1.96 -6.05
N ASN A 67 8.48 2.02 -4.74
CA ASN A 67 8.07 3.14 -3.89
C ASN A 67 8.87 4.41 -4.18
N ASP A 68 10.17 4.28 -4.47
CA ASP A 68 11.03 5.41 -4.83
C ASP A 68 10.55 6.09 -6.14
N ILE A 69 10.08 5.30 -7.11
CA ILE A 69 9.45 5.81 -8.33
C ILE A 69 8.09 6.45 -8.01
N ALA A 70 7.26 5.78 -7.20
CA ALA A 70 5.90 6.23 -6.94
C ALA A 70 5.84 7.56 -6.14
N LYS A 71 6.85 7.86 -5.31
CA LYS A 71 6.80 9.03 -4.41
C LYS A 71 7.15 10.37 -5.04
N THR A 72 7.53 10.44 -6.32
CA THR A 72 7.95 11.68 -6.97
C THR A 72 6.95 12.84 -6.83
N TYR A 73 5.64 12.57 -6.89
CA TYR A 73 4.58 13.57 -6.72
C TYR A 73 3.86 13.48 -5.37
N GLY A 74 4.43 12.76 -4.40
CA GLY A 74 3.77 12.46 -3.12
C GLY A 74 2.77 11.30 -3.23
N THR A 75 1.90 11.18 -2.22
CA THR A 75 0.87 10.13 -2.13
C THR A 75 -0.53 10.76 -2.08
N PRO A 76 -1.54 10.21 -2.77
CA PRO A 76 -1.53 8.97 -3.56
C PRO A 76 -0.76 9.08 -4.88
N ALA A 77 -0.22 7.96 -5.36
CA ALA A 77 0.54 7.87 -6.62
C ALA A 77 0.04 6.71 -7.48
N PHE A 78 -0.03 6.94 -8.79
CA PHE A 78 -0.46 5.94 -9.76
C PHE A 78 0.60 5.82 -10.85
N VAL A 79 1.13 4.61 -11.05
CA VAL A 79 2.11 4.30 -12.09
C VAL A 79 1.51 3.26 -13.03
N VAL A 80 1.44 3.59 -14.32
CA VAL A 80 0.88 2.73 -15.37
C VAL A 80 2.02 2.17 -16.23
N ASN A 81 1.97 0.88 -16.53
CA ASN A 81 2.99 0.13 -17.28
C ASN A 81 4.44 0.29 -16.76
N GLY A 82 4.62 0.63 -15.48
CA GLY A 82 5.94 0.87 -14.89
C GLY A 82 6.70 2.06 -15.49
N LYS A 83 6.04 2.89 -16.31
CA LYS A 83 6.66 3.93 -17.14
C LYS A 83 6.01 5.30 -16.95
N TYR A 84 4.70 5.33 -16.76
CA TYR A 84 3.94 6.58 -16.70
C TYR A 84 3.39 6.81 -15.30
N GLN A 85 3.95 7.78 -14.59
CA GLN A 85 3.38 8.24 -13.34
C GLN A 85 2.36 9.35 -13.62
N ILE A 86 1.16 9.20 -13.05
CA ILE A 86 0.10 10.19 -13.17
C ILE A 86 0.33 11.29 -12.13
N ASN A 87 0.33 12.55 -12.57
CA ASN A 87 0.27 13.70 -11.68
C ASN A 87 -1.14 13.78 -11.05
N PRO A 88 -1.29 13.62 -9.72
CA PRO A 88 -2.61 13.64 -9.08
C PRO A 88 -3.37 14.95 -9.28
N SER A 89 -2.68 16.09 -9.40
CA SER A 89 -3.31 17.40 -9.65
C SER A 89 -3.97 17.51 -11.03
N ALA A 90 -3.70 16.59 -11.95
CA ALA A 90 -4.33 16.54 -13.27
C ALA A 90 -5.65 15.72 -13.28
N ILE A 91 -6.02 15.10 -12.15
CA ILE A 91 -7.21 14.26 -12.02
C ILE A 91 -8.35 15.12 -11.43
N ASN A 92 -9.42 15.36 -12.19
CA ASN A 92 -10.58 16.12 -11.70
C ASN A 92 -11.76 15.22 -11.29
N SER A 93 -11.74 13.95 -11.70
CA SER A 93 -12.80 12.99 -11.41
C SER A 93 -12.26 11.55 -11.40
N MET A 94 -13.05 10.60 -10.87
CA MET A 94 -12.73 9.17 -11.00
C MET A 94 -12.70 8.73 -12.47
N GLN A 95 -13.60 9.28 -13.29
CA GLN A 95 -13.64 8.97 -14.72
C GLN A 95 -12.37 9.44 -15.42
N ASP A 96 -11.85 10.62 -15.07
CA ASP A 96 -10.59 11.14 -15.61
C ASP A 96 -9.43 10.19 -15.32
N LEU A 97 -9.37 9.65 -14.09
CA LEU A 97 -8.35 8.67 -13.70
C LEU A 97 -8.50 7.38 -14.51
N GLU A 98 -9.71 6.84 -14.63
CA GLU A 98 -9.96 5.63 -15.41
C GLU A 98 -9.55 5.79 -16.88
N ASP A 99 -9.93 6.91 -17.50
CA ASP A 99 -9.63 7.20 -18.90
C ASP A 99 -8.13 7.38 -19.12
N LEU A 100 -7.45 8.06 -18.18
CA LEU A 100 -6.00 8.22 -18.22
C LEU A 100 -5.28 6.88 -18.06
N VAL A 101 -5.72 6.03 -17.12
CA VAL A 101 -5.16 4.68 -16.94
C VAL A 101 -5.36 3.83 -18.19
N LYS A 102 -6.57 3.81 -18.77
CA LYS A 102 -6.84 3.08 -20.02
C LYS A 102 -5.95 3.57 -21.17
N LYS A 103 -5.82 4.88 -21.34
CA LYS A 103 -4.97 5.48 -22.36
C LYS A 103 -3.51 5.05 -22.20
N LEU A 104 -2.95 5.23 -21.00
CA LEU A 104 -1.55 4.92 -20.70
C LEU A 104 -1.25 3.42 -20.76
N SER A 105 -2.21 2.57 -20.41
CA SER A 105 -2.06 1.09 -20.48
C SER A 105 -1.88 0.61 -21.92
N ASN A 106 -2.48 1.30 -22.89
CA ASN A 106 -2.38 0.97 -24.31
C ASN A 106 -1.15 1.59 -25.01
N MET A 107 -0.36 2.41 -24.29
CA MET A 107 0.88 2.99 -24.81
C MET A 107 2.06 2.03 -24.60
N LYS A 108 2.83 1.81 -25.68
CA LYS A 108 4.06 1.01 -25.66
C LYS A 108 5.23 1.76 -25.02
#